data_AF-A0A3A2ZEB3-F1
#
_entry.id   AF-A0A3A2ZEB3-F1
#
_cell.length_a   1.000
_cell.length_b   1.000
_cell.length_c   1.000
_cell.angle_alpha   90.00
_cell.angle_beta   90.00
_cell.angle_gamma   90.00
#
_symmetry.space_group_name_H-M   'P 1'
#
loop_
_entity.id
_entity.type
_entity.pdbx_description
1 polymer ?
#
loop_
_entity_poly.entity_id
_entity_poly.type
_entity_poly.pdbx_seq_one_letter_code
_entity_poly.pdbx_strand_id
1 'polypeptide(L)'
;TDRDEIDTSTTLLLRSLSTSISNLSSAESLRQETESSLLRKKYGVSASNILFRWAGGAGALSSDRDDNKSVEQARDEEVSRVRKTVRESVLWYLRRGLESAAERQRELVERRIERVREKERSALYKASGSATVAAAAVPGGEMMREEYEYRPEKQPLSMATGRAYDTAMSSSEAAEIESQLSAEQLQLFAEENDSMLRYYEDTLGKVQNAEKSLLEISSLQQTLVSHLATQEEYIGQLVTDAGTTQTNIGEGNKELKRATEQRSTAQAVFWGTVGICTWLVVWDLIF
;
A
#
# COMPACT_ATOMS: atom_id res chain seq x y z
N THR A 1 -17.76 -12.93 -16.72
CA THR A 1 -17.37 -14.18 -16.06
C THR A 1 -15.88 -14.19 -15.82
N ASP A 2 -15.01 -14.45 -16.80
CA ASP A 2 -13.56 -14.63 -16.54
C ASP A 2 -12.89 -13.39 -15.94
N ARG A 3 -13.30 -12.19 -16.39
CA ARG A 3 -12.79 -10.92 -15.86
C ARG A 3 -13.24 -10.66 -14.42
N ASP A 4 -14.46 -11.09 -14.08
CA ASP A 4 -15.01 -10.98 -12.72
C ASP A 4 -14.29 -11.92 -11.75
N GLU A 5 -13.96 -13.12 -12.22
CA GLU A 5 -13.18 -14.10 -11.46
C GLU A 5 -11.74 -13.62 -11.22
N ILE A 6 -11.13 -12.97 -12.23
CA ILE A 6 -9.82 -12.33 -12.06
C ILE A 6 -9.89 -11.19 -11.05
N ASP A 7 -10.90 -10.32 -11.13
CA ASP A 7 -11.04 -9.19 -10.19
C ASP A 7 -11.24 -9.69 -8.75
N THR A 8 -12.14 -10.66 -8.56
CA THR A 8 -12.43 -11.24 -7.25
C THR A 8 -11.24 -11.98 -6.66
N SER A 9 -10.55 -12.82 -7.46
CA SER A 9 -9.32 -13.49 -7.01
C SER A 9 -8.22 -12.49 -6.67
N THR A 10 -8.06 -11.41 -7.44
CA THR A 10 -7.09 -10.35 -7.15
C THR A 10 -7.42 -9.65 -5.83
N THR A 11 -8.68 -9.30 -5.58
CA THR A 11 -9.10 -8.70 -4.30
C THR A 11 -8.85 -9.63 -3.12
N LEU A 12 -9.11 -10.94 -3.28
CA LEU A 12 -8.80 -11.94 -2.26
C LEU A 12 -7.30 -12.06 -1.99
N LEU A 13 -6.47 -12.03 -3.03
CA LEU A 13 -5.01 -12.02 -2.90
C LEU A 13 -4.52 -10.77 -2.19
N LEU A 14 -5.02 -9.58 -2.52
CA LEU A 14 -4.64 -8.34 -1.81
C LEU A 14 -5.00 -8.41 -0.31
N ARG A 15 -6.16 -8.97 0.03
CA ARG A 15 -6.54 -9.20 1.43
C ARG A 15 -5.62 -10.19 2.12
N SER A 16 -5.35 -11.33 1.49
CA SER A 16 -4.44 -12.34 2.02
C SER A 16 -3.04 -11.76 2.28
N LEU A 17 -2.51 -10.98 1.33
CA LEU A 17 -1.24 -10.28 1.48
C LEU A 17 -1.29 -9.25 2.62
N SER A 18 -2.36 -8.47 2.72
CA SER A 18 -2.56 -7.52 3.83
C SER A 18 -2.53 -8.22 5.18
N THR A 19 -3.27 -9.32 5.34
CA THR A 19 -3.28 -10.14 6.57
C THR A 19 -1.90 -10.73 6.84
N SER A 20 -1.21 -11.25 5.82
CA SER A 20 0.14 -11.81 5.98
C SER A 20 1.16 -10.75 6.42
N ILE A 21 1.11 -9.55 5.85
CA ILE A 21 1.97 -8.42 6.24
C ILE A 21 1.65 -7.97 7.66
N SER A 22 0.37 -7.93 8.03
CA SER A 22 -0.05 -7.62 9.41
C SER A 22 0.51 -8.63 10.40
N ASN A 23 0.34 -9.94 10.13
CA ASN A 23 0.89 -11.02 10.94
C ASN A 23 2.42 -10.94 11.07
N LEU A 24 3.11 -10.67 9.95
CA LEU A 24 4.57 -10.48 9.95
C LEU A 24 4.97 -9.29 10.82
N SER A 25 4.23 -8.19 10.76
CA SER A 25 4.50 -7.01 11.58
C SER A 25 4.26 -7.28 13.07
N SER A 26 3.19 -7.98 13.44
CA SER A 26 2.92 -8.37 14.83
C SER A 26 3.99 -9.34 15.36
N ALA A 27 4.42 -10.30 14.54
CA ALA A 27 5.49 -11.22 14.90
C ALA A 27 6.82 -10.48 15.11
N GLU A 28 7.13 -9.48 14.27
CA GLU A 28 8.34 -8.66 14.45
C GLU A 28 8.25 -7.79 15.71
N SER A 29 7.10 -7.17 16.02
CA SER A 29 6.91 -6.43 17.28
C SER A 29 7.12 -7.32 18.50
N LEU A 30 6.58 -8.55 18.50
CA LEU A 30 6.80 -9.52 19.58
C LEU A 30 8.28 -9.91 19.69
N ARG A 31 8.98 -10.09 18.56
CA ARG A 31 10.42 -10.35 18.55
C ARG A 31 11.21 -9.18 19.16
N GLN A 32 10.85 -7.94 18.84
CA GLN A 32 11.52 -6.75 19.38
C GLN A 32 11.31 -6.65 20.90
N GLU A 33 10.10 -6.92 21.38
CA GLU A 33 9.80 -6.92 22.82
C GLU A 33 10.54 -8.03 23.57
N THR A 34 10.60 -9.23 22.98
CA THR A 34 11.34 -10.36 23.57
C THR A 34 12.84 -10.11 23.56
N GLU A 35 13.42 -9.60 22.46
CA GLU A 35 14.85 -9.29 22.34
C GLU A 35 15.25 -8.18 23.32
N SER A 36 14.48 -7.10 23.42
CA SER A 36 14.73 -6.04 24.40
C SER A 36 14.58 -6.53 25.85
N SER A 37 13.61 -7.40 26.14
CA SER A 37 13.45 -8.04 27.45
C SER A 37 14.61 -8.98 27.79
N LEU A 38 15.11 -9.74 26.82
CA LEU A 38 16.27 -10.62 26.98
C LEU A 38 17.55 -9.83 27.21
N LEU A 39 17.79 -8.77 26.43
CA LEU A 39 18.92 -7.86 26.65
C LEU A 39 18.84 -7.20 28.02
N ARG A 40 17.64 -6.75 28.42
CA ARG A 40 17.40 -6.22 29.77
C ARG A 40 17.60 -7.26 30.86
N LYS A 41 17.37 -8.55 30.61
CA LYS A 41 17.64 -9.59 31.62
C LYS A 41 19.12 -9.96 31.67
N LYS A 42 19.80 -10.01 30.53
CA LYS A 42 21.22 -10.39 30.40
C LYS A 42 22.14 -9.30 30.94
N TYR A 43 21.81 -8.04 30.66
CA TYR A 43 22.65 -6.87 30.98
C TYR A 43 21.98 -5.87 31.93
N GLY A 44 20.72 -6.12 32.30
CA GLY A 44 20.03 -5.30 33.28
C GLY A 44 20.71 -5.37 34.63
N VAL A 45 20.61 -4.25 35.33
CA VAL A 45 21.37 -4.02 36.54
C VAL A 45 20.80 -4.86 37.67
N SER A 46 21.45 -6.00 37.96
CA SER A 46 21.23 -6.73 39.21
C SER A 46 21.51 -5.79 40.38
N ALA A 47 20.71 -5.84 41.45
CA ALA A 47 20.89 -5.01 42.64
C ALA A 47 22.32 -5.09 43.21
N SER A 48 22.98 -6.24 43.04
CA SER A 48 24.41 -6.43 43.38
C SER A 48 25.36 -5.61 42.50
N ASN A 49 25.10 -5.48 41.20
CA ASN A 49 25.91 -4.69 40.28
C ASN A 49 25.76 -3.19 40.53
N ILE A 50 24.59 -2.72 41.00
CA ILE A 50 24.40 -1.31 41.40
C ILE A 50 25.31 -0.96 42.58
N LEU A 51 25.38 -1.84 43.59
CA LEU A 51 26.21 -1.64 44.78
C LEU A 51 27.70 -1.67 44.46
N PHE A 52 28.15 -2.59 43.60
CA PHE A 52 29.53 -2.60 43.11
C PHE A 52 29.88 -1.36 42.28
N ARG A 53 28.92 -0.82 41.49
CA ARG A 53 29.11 0.41 40.70
C ARG A 53 29.17 1.67 41.57
N TRP A 54 28.40 1.71 42.66
CA TRP A 54 28.46 2.79 43.66
C TRP A 54 29.79 2.76 44.44
N ALA A 55 30.28 1.57 44.80
CA ALA A 55 31.55 1.40 45.51
C ALA A 55 32.80 1.73 44.64
N GLY A 56 32.69 1.65 43.32
CA GLY A 56 33.74 2.02 42.37
C GLY A 56 33.92 3.52 42.13
N GLY A 57 33.20 4.39 42.87
CA GLY A 57 33.31 5.85 42.76
C GLY A 57 32.51 6.49 41.63
N ALA A 58 31.72 5.71 40.87
CA ALA A 58 30.81 6.25 39.87
C ALA A 58 29.55 6.80 40.53
N GLY A 59 29.44 8.12 40.61
CA GLY A 59 28.27 8.80 41.17
C GLY A 59 27.00 8.44 40.39
N ALA A 60 25.87 8.32 41.09
CA ALA A 60 24.54 8.00 40.54
C ALA A 60 24.02 8.99 39.47
N LEU A 61 24.78 10.04 39.18
CA LEU A 61 24.45 11.16 38.30
C LEU A 61 25.26 11.15 37.00
N SER A 62 26.23 10.24 36.80
CA SER A 62 26.89 10.08 35.51
C SER A 62 25.92 9.45 34.52
N SER A 63 25.20 10.31 33.80
CA SER A 63 24.26 9.98 32.72
C SER A 63 24.93 9.34 31.50
N ASP A 64 26.26 9.17 31.50
CA ASP A 64 26.95 8.37 30.48
C ASP A 64 26.67 6.89 30.70
N ARG A 65 25.54 6.46 30.14
CA ARG A 65 25.19 5.05 29.99
C ARG A 65 26.05 4.34 28.94
N ASP A 66 26.80 5.07 28.11
CA ASP A 66 27.58 4.50 27.01
C ASP A 66 29.02 4.14 27.40
N ASP A 67 29.67 4.89 28.29
CA ASP A 67 31.10 4.72 28.58
C ASP A 67 31.47 3.45 29.36
N ASN A 68 30.48 2.66 29.82
CA ASN A 68 30.73 1.46 30.62
C ASN A 68 29.83 0.28 30.25
N LYS A 69 29.39 0.21 28.98
CA LYS A 69 28.79 -1.01 28.43
C LYS A 69 29.88 -2.05 28.22
N SER A 70 29.62 -3.29 28.63
CA SER A 70 30.55 -4.37 28.27
C SER A 70 30.64 -4.45 26.74
N VAL A 71 31.84 -4.70 26.20
CA VAL A 71 32.06 -4.82 24.75
C VAL A 71 31.12 -5.87 24.14
N GLU A 72 30.79 -6.92 24.90
CA GLU A 72 29.81 -7.93 24.49
C GLU A 72 28.37 -7.37 24.41
N GLN A 73 27.96 -6.55 25.38
CA GLN A 73 26.66 -5.89 25.38
C GLN A 73 26.49 -4.93 24.20
N ALA A 74 27.50 -4.12 23.90
CA ALA A 74 27.45 -3.20 22.76
C ALA A 74 27.22 -3.94 21.44
N ARG A 75 27.93 -5.06 21.22
CA ARG A 75 27.78 -5.89 20.02
C ARG A 75 26.40 -6.54 19.92
N ASP A 76 25.88 -7.08 21.02
CA ASP A 76 24.55 -7.70 21.05
C ASP A 76 23.44 -6.66 20.78
N GLU A 77 23.57 -5.45 21.34
CA GLU A 77 22.66 -4.32 21.08
C GLU A 77 22.75 -3.85 19.61
N GLU A 78 23.94 -3.75 19.04
CA GLU A 78 24.16 -3.37 17.65
C GLU A 78 23.55 -4.37 16.66
N VAL A 79 23.77 -5.68 16.88
CA VAL A 79 23.21 -6.73 16.01
C VAL A 79 21.68 -6.71 16.06
N SER A 80 21.10 -6.49 17.24
CA SER A 80 19.65 -6.33 17.41
C SER A 80 19.13 -5.10 16.66
N ARG A 81 19.80 -3.94 16.77
CA ARG A 81 19.46 -2.71 16.05
C ARG A 81 19.52 -2.91 14.54
N VAL A 82 20.62 -3.45 14.00
CA VAL A 82 20.77 -3.70 12.56
C VAL A 82 19.66 -4.63 12.05
N ARG A 83 19.38 -5.71 12.78
CA ARG A 83 18.31 -6.64 12.41
C ARG A 83 16.94 -5.99 12.42
N LYS A 84 16.66 -5.14 13.42
CA LYS A 84 15.44 -4.34 13.50
C LYS A 84 15.31 -3.45 12.27
N THR A 85 16.34 -2.66 11.94
CA THR A 85 16.36 -1.77 10.78
C THR A 85 16.09 -2.49 9.46
N VAL A 86 16.73 -3.65 9.23
CA VAL A 86 16.52 -4.44 8.00
C VAL A 86 15.10 -5.00 7.93
N ARG A 87 14.53 -5.47 9.04
CA ARG A 87 13.19 -6.07 9.02
C ARG A 87 12.08 -5.02 8.90
N GLU A 88 12.27 -3.87 9.54
CA GLU A 88 11.36 -2.73 9.42
C GLU A 88 11.39 -2.15 8.00
N SER A 89 12.56 -2.09 7.35
CA SER A 89 12.65 -1.66 5.94
C SER A 89 11.98 -2.64 4.98
N VAL A 90 12.10 -3.95 5.22
CA VAL A 90 11.37 -4.98 4.45
C VAL A 90 9.86 -4.85 4.64
N LEU A 91 9.38 -4.67 5.88
CA LEU A 91 7.96 -4.48 6.16
C LEU A 91 7.41 -3.22 5.46
N TRP A 92 8.16 -2.13 5.50
CA TRP A 92 7.82 -0.90 4.78
C TRP A 92 7.76 -1.12 3.27
N TYR A 93 8.77 -1.77 2.69
CA TYR A 93 8.79 -2.08 1.25
C TYR A 93 7.58 -2.92 0.83
N LEU A 94 7.23 -3.96 1.60
CA LEU A 94 6.08 -4.80 1.32
C LEU A 94 4.76 -4.02 1.43
N ARG A 95 4.60 -3.17 2.45
CA ARG A 95 3.43 -2.31 2.63
C ARG A 95 3.26 -1.33 1.47
N ARG A 96 4.36 -0.67 1.06
CA ARG A 96 4.38 0.27 -0.07
C ARG A 96 4.09 -0.43 -1.41
N GLY A 97 4.62 -1.64 -1.59
CA GLY A 97 4.33 -2.48 -2.75
C GLY A 97 2.86 -2.88 -2.83
N LEU A 98 2.26 -3.28 -1.69
CA LEU A 98 0.85 -3.63 -1.61
C LEU A 98 -0.06 -2.41 -1.88
N GLU A 99 0.28 -1.25 -1.34
CA GLU A 99 -0.44 0.01 -1.63
C GLU A 99 -0.43 0.32 -3.13
N SER A 100 0.74 0.25 -3.78
CA SER A 100 0.87 0.47 -5.22
C SER A 100 0.11 -0.55 -6.06
N ALA A 101 -0.06 -1.78 -5.58
CA ALA A 101 -0.87 -2.81 -6.24
C ALA A 101 -2.37 -2.52 -6.06
N ALA A 102 -2.79 -2.15 -4.85
CA ALA A 102 -4.17 -1.78 -4.54
C ALA A 102 -4.63 -0.54 -5.33
N GLU A 103 -3.75 0.45 -5.50
CA GLU A 103 -4.00 1.64 -6.31
C GLU A 103 -4.25 1.31 -7.79
N ARG A 104 -3.41 0.46 -8.38
CA ARG A 104 -3.64 -0.03 -9.75
C ARG A 104 -4.94 -0.82 -9.87
N GLN A 105 -5.26 -1.68 -8.90
CA GLN A 105 -6.51 -2.43 -8.95
C GLN A 105 -7.73 -1.50 -8.86
N ARG A 106 -7.67 -0.46 -8.02
CA ARG A 106 -8.71 0.56 -7.94
C ARG A 106 -8.92 1.26 -9.27
N GLU A 107 -7.86 1.71 -9.94
CA GLU A 107 -7.94 2.37 -11.25
C GLU A 107 -8.63 1.48 -12.30
N LEU A 108 -8.31 0.18 -12.30
CA LEU A 108 -8.94 -0.79 -13.21
C LEU A 108 -10.43 -0.96 -12.94
N VAL A 109 -10.83 -1.07 -11.66
CA VAL A 109 -12.23 -1.20 -11.24
C VAL A 109 -13.02 0.09 -11.52
N GLU A 110 -12.41 1.26 -11.29
CA GLU A 110 -13.02 2.55 -11.57
C GLU A 110 -13.30 2.75 -13.06
N ARG A 111 -12.29 2.50 -13.93
CA ARG A 111 -12.48 2.50 -15.39
C ARG A 111 -13.50 1.48 -15.86
N ARG A 112 -13.70 0.40 -15.11
CA ARG A 112 -14.72 -0.60 -15.41
C ARG A 112 -16.12 -0.07 -15.10
N ILE A 113 -16.31 0.51 -13.92
CA ILE A 113 -17.58 1.14 -13.52
C ILE A 113 -17.92 2.25 -14.49
N GLU A 114 -16.95 3.09 -14.86
CA GLU A 114 -17.14 4.17 -15.83
C GLU A 114 -17.62 3.65 -17.18
N ARG A 115 -16.93 2.65 -17.76
CA ARG A 115 -17.35 2.04 -19.03
C ARG A 115 -18.71 1.35 -18.96
N VAL A 116 -19.07 0.75 -17.83
CA VAL A 116 -20.41 0.14 -17.69
C VAL A 116 -21.47 1.22 -17.60
N ARG A 117 -21.25 2.27 -16.81
CA ARG A 117 -22.14 3.44 -16.72
C ARG A 117 -22.28 4.17 -18.05
N GLU A 118 -21.22 4.32 -18.82
CA GLU A 118 -21.26 4.88 -20.17
C GLU A 118 -22.09 4.02 -21.12
N LYS A 119 -21.91 2.70 -21.09
CA LYS A 119 -22.72 1.77 -21.89
C LYS A 119 -24.19 1.79 -21.52
N GLU A 120 -24.52 1.90 -20.23
CA GLU A 120 -25.90 2.09 -19.78
C GLU A 120 -26.47 3.39 -20.35
N ARG A 121 -25.73 4.51 -20.25
CA ARG A 121 -26.14 5.79 -20.83
C ARG A 121 -26.30 5.71 -22.35
N SER A 122 -25.40 5.02 -23.06
CA SER A 122 -25.47 4.85 -24.52
C SER A 122 -26.57 3.89 -24.96
N ALA A 123 -26.83 2.81 -24.20
CA ALA A 123 -27.94 1.91 -24.46
C ALA A 123 -29.29 2.61 -24.25
N LEU A 124 -29.41 3.41 -23.19
CA LEU A 124 -30.57 4.28 -22.94
C LEU A 124 -30.74 5.31 -24.06
N TYR A 125 -29.65 5.97 -24.49
CA TYR A 125 -29.70 6.93 -25.58
C TYR A 125 -30.10 6.27 -26.91
N LYS A 126 -29.63 5.05 -27.18
CA LYS A 126 -29.98 4.30 -28.38
C LYS A 126 -31.42 3.79 -28.33
N ALA A 127 -31.90 3.31 -27.18
CA ALA A 127 -33.29 2.90 -26.99
C ALA A 127 -34.25 4.09 -27.08
N SER A 128 -33.90 5.22 -26.47
CA SER A 128 -34.64 6.49 -26.57
C SER A 128 -34.64 7.04 -28.01
N GLY A 129 -33.49 7.01 -28.68
CA GLY A 129 -33.37 7.40 -30.09
C GLY A 129 -34.19 6.49 -31.02
N SER A 130 -34.18 5.18 -30.79
CA SER A 130 -35.00 4.21 -31.55
C SER A 130 -36.50 4.50 -31.38
N ALA A 131 -36.95 4.82 -30.16
CA ALA A 131 -38.34 5.24 -29.91
C ALA A 131 -38.72 6.54 -30.64
N THR A 132 -37.81 7.52 -30.75
CA THR A 132 -38.06 8.76 -31.51
C THR A 132 -38.11 8.56 -33.03
N VAL A 133 -37.37 7.59 -33.57
CA VAL A 133 -37.40 7.26 -35.01
C VAL A 133 -38.62 6.41 -35.36
N ALA A 134 -39.05 5.53 -34.45
CA ALA A 134 -40.30 4.77 -34.60
C ALA A 134 -41.55 5.69 -34.55
N ALA A 135 -41.54 6.73 -33.70
CA ALA A 135 -42.62 7.73 -33.66
C ALA A 135 -42.68 8.61 -34.93
N ALA A 136 -41.58 8.75 -35.67
CA ALA A 136 -41.52 9.46 -36.95
C ALA A 136 -41.95 8.60 -38.16
N ALA A 137 -42.20 7.30 -37.96
CA ALA A 137 -42.56 6.34 -38.99
C ALA A 137 -44.06 6.00 -39.04
N VAL A 138 -44.94 6.87 -38.53
CA VAL A 138 -46.39 6.78 -38.74
C VAL A 138 -46.70 7.29 -40.16
N PRO A 139 -47.15 6.43 -41.11
CA PRO A 139 -47.54 6.88 -42.43
C PRO A 139 -48.98 7.38 -42.37
N GLY A 140 -49.18 8.68 -42.19
CA GLY A 140 -50.56 9.22 -42.19
C GLY A 140 -50.77 10.69 -41.84
N GLY A 141 -49.74 11.52 -41.74
CA GLY A 141 -49.88 12.96 -41.47
C GLY A 141 -49.26 13.79 -42.58
N GLU A 142 -50.07 14.24 -43.52
CA GLU A 142 -49.70 15.23 -44.53
C GLU A 142 -49.30 16.53 -43.83
N MET A 143 -48.00 16.76 -43.65
CA MET A 143 -47.46 18.02 -43.14
C MET A 143 -46.49 18.57 -44.18
N MET A 144 -47.02 19.57 -44.88
CA MET A 144 -46.37 20.60 -45.67
C MET A 144 -44.86 20.71 -45.41
N ARG A 145 -44.08 20.30 -46.41
CA ARG A 145 -42.64 20.50 -46.48
C ARG A 145 -42.38 21.99 -46.74
N GLU A 146 -42.26 22.77 -45.67
CA GLU A 146 -41.74 24.13 -45.75
C GLU A 146 -40.22 24.07 -45.61
N GLU A 147 -39.55 24.51 -46.66
CA GLU A 147 -38.10 24.61 -46.81
C GLU A 147 -37.57 25.66 -45.83
N TYR A 148 -36.91 25.22 -44.75
CA TYR A 148 -36.15 26.11 -43.88
C TYR A 148 -34.65 25.93 -44.10
N GLU A 149 -34.09 27.00 -44.64
CA GLU A 149 -32.69 27.33 -44.87
C GLU A 149 -31.87 27.20 -43.57
N TYR A 150 -30.71 26.54 -43.69
CA TYR A 150 -29.75 26.34 -42.60
C TYR A 150 -29.08 27.67 -42.21
N ARG A 151 -29.36 28.15 -40.99
CA ARG A 151 -28.62 29.24 -40.36
C ARG A 151 -28.11 28.79 -38.98
N PRO A 152 -26.78 28.75 -38.74
CA PRO A 152 -26.23 28.30 -37.47
C PRO A 152 -26.12 29.48 -36.52
N GLU A 153 -27.07 29.63 -35.60
CA GLU A 153 -26.90 30.54 -34.46
C GLU A 153 -26.90 29.76 -33.14
N LYS A 154 -25.80 29.98 -32.42
CA LYS A 154 -25.47 29.42 -31.11
C LYS A 154 -26.47 29.93 -30.07
N GLN A 155 -27.20 29.04 -29.42
CA GLN A 155 -27.85 29.33 -28.14
C GLN A 155 -27.40 28.30 -27.08
N PRO A 156 -27.13 28.74 -25.84
CA PRO A 156 -26.52 27.93 -24.83
C PRO A 156 -27.55 26.92 -24.28
N LEU A 157 -27.11 25.66 -24.16
CA LEU A 157 -27.77 24.62 -23.38
C LEU A 157 -27.91 25.10 -21.93
N SER A 158 -29.06 25.70 -21.61
CA SER A 158 -29.43 25.94 -20.21
C SER A 158 -29.86 24.62 -19.60
N MET A 159 -29.32 24.36 -18.41
CA MET A 159 -29.65 23.23 -17.57
C MET A 159 -31.18 23.14 -17.36
N ALA A 160 -31.81 22.14 -17.96
CA ALA A 160 -33.08 21.62 -17.48
C ALA A 160 -32.79 20.63 -16.35
N THR A 161 -32.58 21.17 -15.16
CA THR A 161 -32.72 20.45 -13.91
C THR A 161 -34.18 20.00 -13.76
N GLY A 162 -34.39 18.72 -13.42
CA GLY A 162 -35.54 18.33 -12.61
C GLY A 162 -36.89 18.08 -13.30
N ARG A 163 -36.92 17.41 -14.45
CA ARG A 163 -38.11 16.60 -14.80
C ARG A 163 -37.72 15.15 -14.98
N ALA A 164 -37.67 14.46 -13.85
CA ALA A 164 -37.80 13.01 -13.83
C ALA A 164 -39.13 12.65 -14.51
N TYR A 165 -39.02 11.82 -15.55
CA TYR A 165 -40.01 10.89 -16.08
C TYR A 165 -41.33 10.83 -15.30
N ASP A 166 -42.30 11.63 -15.72
CA ASP A 166 -43.71 11.29 -15.52
C ASP A 166 -44.45 11.57 -16.82
N THR A 167 -44.27 10.64 -17.75
CA THR A 167 -45.26 10.39 -18.78
C THR A 167 -45.66 8.95 -18.59
N ALA A 168 -46.39 8.68 -17.50
CA ALA A 168 -47.28 7.54 -17.46
C ALA A 168 -48.27 7.73 -18.62
N MET A 169 -47.98 7.08 -19.76
CA MET A 169 -48.88 7.01 -20.90
C MET A 169 -50.25 6.57 -20.39
N SER A 170 -51.32 7.28 -20.74
CA SER A 170 -52.62 6.94 -20.19
C SER A 170 -53.04 5.54 -20.65
N SER A 171 -53.73 4.78 -19.80
CA SER A 171 -54.15 3.42 -20.13
C SER A 171 -55.02 3.34 -21.40
N SER A 172 -55.64 4.45 -21.83
CA SER A 172 -56.40 4.49 -23.08
C SER A 172 -55.50 4.70 -24.30
N GLU A 173 -54.46 5.54 -24.21
CA GLU A 173 -53.46 5.71 -25.28
C GLU A 173 -52.65 4.43 -25.51
N ALA A 174 -52.34 3.68 -24.45
CA ALA A 174 -51.70 2.36 -24.57
C ALA A 174 -52.57 1.34 -25.31
N ALA A 175 -53.87 1.30 -25.01
CA ALA A 175 -54.82 0.40 -25.67
C ALA A 175 -55.06 0.78 -27.15
N GLU A 176 -55.03 2.07 -27.47
CA GLU A 176 -55.14 2.56 -28.86
C GLU A 176 -53.91 2.19 -29.70
N ILE A 177 -52.71 2.28 -29.13
CA ILE A 177 -51.46 1.85 -29.79
C ILE A 177 -51.43 0.33 -29.96
N GLU A 178 -51.83 -0.44 -28.95
CA GLU A 178 -51.96 -1.91 -29.05
C GLU A 178 -52.95 -2.34 -30.14
N SER A 179 -54.01 -1.56 -30.38
CA SER A 179 -54.98 -1.83 -31.45
C SER A 179 -54.47 -1.52 -32.86
N GLN A 180 -53.45 -0.67 -32.99
CA GLN A 180 -52.83 -0.28 -34.26
C GLN A 180 -51.62 -1.15 -34.64
N LEU A 181 -51.09 -1.94 -33.70
CA LEU A 181 -49.95 -2.84 -33.90
C LEU A 181 -50.42 -4.21 -34.41
N SER A 182 -49.72 -4.75 -35.41
CA SER A 182 -49.93 -6.14 -35.81
C SER A 182 -49.53 -7.10 -34.68
N ALA A 183 -50.19 -8.25 -34.59
CA ALA A 183 -49.89 -9.27 -33.56
C ALA A 183 -48.41 -9.70 -33.54
N GLU A 184 -47.73 -9.67 -34.70
CA GLU A 184 -46.30 -9.96 -34.84
C GLU A 184 -45.42 -8.85 -34.24
N GLN A 185 -45.78 -7.57 -34.41
CA GLN A 185 -45.08 -6.44 -33.80
C GLN A 185 -45.23 -6.42 -32.27
N LEU A 186 -46.40 -6.80 -31.76
CA LEU A 186 -46.66 -6.90 -30.32
C LEU A 186 -45.81 -8.00 -29.66
N GLN A 187 -45.62 -9.12 -30.36
CA GLN A 187 -44.73 -10.20 -29.91
C GLN A 187 -43.26 -9.77 -29.93
N LEU A 188 -42.81 -9.08 -30.98
CA LEU A 188 -41.47 -8.49 -31.07
C LEU A 188 -41.21 -7.46 -29.97
N PHE A 189 -42.19 -6.60 -29.66
CA PHE A 189 -42.09 -5.66 -28.54
C PHE A 189 -41.99 -6.36 -27.19
N ALA A 190 -42.78 -7.41 -26.96
CA ALA A 190 -42.70 -8.19 -25.73
C ALA A 190 -41.33 -8.87 -25.58
N GLU A 191 -40.78 -9.41 -26.67
CA GLU A 191 -39.46 -10.03 -26.69
C GLU A 191 -38.33 -8.99 -26.49
N GLU A 192 -38.42 -7.83 -27.13
CA GLU A 192 -37.45 -6.73 -26.95
C GLU A 192 -37.47 -6.20 -25.50
N ASN A 193 -38.65 -6.06 -24.91
CA ASN A 193 -38.80 -5.60 -23.53
C ASN A 193 -38.24 -6.61 -22.51
N ASP A 194 -38.50 -7.92 -22.70
CA ASP A 194 -37.89 -8.97 -21.87
C ASP A 194 -36.36 -8.99 -22.02
N SER A 195 -35.85 -8.78 -23.24
CA SER A 195 -34.41 -8.68 -23.50
C SER A 195 -33.76 -7.46 -22.82
N MET A 196 -34.46 -6.33 -22.82
CA MET A 196 -34.02 -5.09 -22.16
C MET A 196 -34.00 -5.24 -20.64
N LEU A 197 -35.04 -5.84 -20.05
CA LEU A 197 -35.09 -6.12 -18.61
C LEU A 197 -33.93 -7.02 -18.17
N ARG A 198 -33.67 -8.12 -18.89
CA ARG A 198 -32.54 -9.01 -18.60
C ARG A 198 -31.19 -8.30 -18.73
N TYR A 199 -31.05 -7.43 -19.73
CA TYR A 199 -29.84 -6.60 -19.87
C TYR A 199 -29.66 -5.68 -18.66
N TYR A 200 -30.71 -5.01 -18.19
CA TYR A 200 -30.63 -4.15 -17.01
C TYR A 200 -30.32 -4.91 -15.73
N GLU A 201 -30.92 -6.08 -15.52
CA GLU A 201 -30.62 -6.91 -14.35
C GLU A 201 -29.15 -7.33 -14.32
N ASP A 202 -28.59 -7.73 -15.48
CA ASP A 202 -27.18 -8.12 -15.60
C ASP A 202 -26.22 -6.92 -15.47
N THR A 203 -26.57 -5.74 -16.03
CA THR A 203 -25.73 -4.54 -15.83
C THR A 203 -25.77 -4.07 -14.39
N LEU A 204 -26.94 -4.07 -13.75
CA LEU A 204 -27.09 -3.70 -12.34
C LEU A 204 -26.26 -4.63 -11.45
N GLY A 205 -26.32 -5.95 -11.68
CA GLY A 205 -25.51 -6.92 -10.96
C GLY A 205 -24.01 -6.67 -11.12
N LYS A 206 -23.55 -6.31 -12.32
CA LYS A 206 -22.14 -5.97 -12.59
C LYS A 206 -21.72 -4.67 -11.91
N VAL A 207 -22.57 -3.64 -11.92
CA VAL A 207 -22.29 -2.36 -11.23
C VAL A 207 -22.22 -2.59 -9.72
N GLN A 208 -23.20 -3.27 -9.13
CA GLN A 208 -23.22 -3.56 -7.69
C GLN A 208 -21.99 -4.36 -7.23
N ASN A 209 -21.58 -5.38 -8.00
CA ASN A 209 -20.39 -6.16 -7.67
C ASN A 209 -19.11 -5.30 -7.77
N ALA A 210 -19.01 -4.45 -8.81
CA ALA A 210 -17.89 -3.55 -8.96
C ALA A 210 -17.84 -2.48 -7.85
N GLU A 211 -19.00 -1.92 -7.46
CA GLU A 211 -19.11 -0.98 -6.34
C GLU A 211 -18.71 -1.63 -5.02
N LYS A 212 -19.16 -2.86 -4.76
CA LYS A 212 -18.70 -3.64 -3.60
C LYS A 212 -17.19 -3.82 -3.61
N SER A 213 -16.61 -4.27 -4.73
CA SER A 213 -15.16 -4.45 -4.84
C SER A 213 -14.41 -3.13 -4.65
N LEU A 214 -14.94 -2.01 -5.14
CA LEU A 214 -14.34 -0.69 -4.97
C LEU A 214 -14.35 -0.26 -3.51
N LEU A 215 -15.47 -0.43 -2.80
CA LEU A 215 -15.56 -0.14 -1.37
C LEU A 215 -14.58 -0.98 -0.55
N GLU A 216 -14.44 -2.25 -0.89
CA GLU A 216 -13.48 -3.15 -0.25
C GLU A 216 -12.03 -2.70 -0.47
N ILE A 217 -11.65 -2.38 -1.71
CA ILE A 217 -10.32 -1.87 -2.04
C ILE A 217 -10.06 -0.53 -1.34
N SER A 218 -11.04 0.37 -1.32
CA SER A 218 -10.96 1.65 -0.62
C SER A 218 -10.73 1.47 0.88
N SER A 219 -11.46 0.54 1.51
CA SER A 219 -11.24 0.22 2.94
C SER A 219 -9.83 -0.30 3.21
N LEU A 220 -9.32 -1.18 2.35
CA LEU A 220 -7.96 -1.72 2.45
C LEU A 220 -6.91 -0.62 2.25
N GLN A 221 -7.10 0.27 1.28
CA GLN A 221 -6.23 1.43 1.06
C GLN A 221 -6.21 2.36 2.28
N GLN A 222 -7.36 2.67 2.88
CA GLN A 222 -7.42 3.52 4.06
C GLN A 222 -6.61 2.93 5.22
N THR A 223 -6.70 1.61 5.43
CA THR A 223 -5.89 0.89 6.41
C THR A 223 -4.39 0.97 6.06
N LEU A 224 -4.01 0.74 4.80
CA LEU A 224 -2.60 0.80 4.38
C LEU A 224 -2.00 2.20 4.50
N VAL A 225 -2.73 3.24 4.08
CA VAL A 225 -2.29 4.64 4.17
C VAL A 225 -2.12 5.05 5.64
N SER A 226 -3.06 4.65 6.51
CA SER A 226 -2.93 4.89 7.95
C SER A 226 -1.70 4.18 8.54
N HIS A 227 -1.45 2.93 8.14
CA HIS A 227 -0.25 2.22 8.56
C HIS A 227 1.04 2.88 8.04
N LEU A 228 1.06 3.37 6.80
CA LEU A 228 2.25 4.02 6.24
C LEU A 228 2.51 5.38 6.89
N ALA A 229 1.47 6.20 7.09
CA ALA A 229 1.60 7.50 7.74
C ALA A 229 2.15 7.38 9.17
N THR A 230 1.72 6.36 9.91
CA THR A 230 2.26 6.08 11.26
C THR A 230 3.70 5.53 11.23
N GLN A 231 4.15 4.96 10.12
CA GLN A 231 5.49 4.38 9.96
C GLN A 231 6.50 5.29 9.28
N GLU A 232 6.07 6.33 8.57
CA GLU A 232 6.93 7.22 7.79
C GLU A 232 7.93 7.97 8.68
N GLU A 233 7.47 8.49 9.83
CA GLU A 233 8.32 9.14 10.83
C GLU A 233 9.40 8.19 11.37
N TYR A 234 9.06 6.92 11.59
CA TYR A 234 9.97 5.90 12.12
C TYR A 234 11.00 5.46 11.07
N ILE A 235 10.58 5.32 9.80
CA ILE A 235 11.47 4.95 8.69
C ILE A 235 12.47 6.06 8.39
N GLY A 236 12.07 7.33 8.48
CA GLY A 236 13.00 8.46 8.33
C GLY A 236 14.18 8.34 9.30
N GLN A 237 13.90 8.04 10.57
CA GLN A 237 14.92 7.79 11.58
C GLN A 237 15.76 6.54 11.27
N LEU A 238 15.13 5.44 10.83
CA LEU A 238 15.84 4.21 10.48
C LEU A 238 16.77 4.34 9.28
N VAL A 239 16.42 5.14 8.28
CA VAL A 239 17.30 5.42 7.12
C VAL A 239 18.51 6.21 7.57
N THR A 240 18.32 7.22 8.44
CA THR A 240 19.43 7.95 9.04
C THR A 240 20.31 7.02 9.88
N ASP A 241 19.71 6.17 10.72
CA ASP A 241 20.41 5.19 11.55
C ASP A 241 21.14 4.12 10.73
N ALA A 242 20.60 3.69 9.59
CA ALA A 242 21.28 2.79 8.67
C ALA A 242 22.53 3.46 8.07
N GLY A 243 22.41 4.74 7.70
CA GLY A 243 23.53 5.53 7.20
C GLY A 243 24.65 5.66 8.23
N THR A 244 24.31 6.00 9.48
CA THR A 244 25.30 6.11 10.57
C THR A 244 25.88 4.76 10.97
N THR A 245 25.08 3.69 10.95
CA THR A 245 25.58 2.34 11.24
C THR A 245 26.56 1.86 10.17
N GLN A 246 26.30 2.15 8.90
CA GLN A 246 27.21 1.81 7.82
C GLN A 246 28.55 2.55 7.94
N THR A 247 28.54 3.83 8.31
CA THR A 247 29.78 4.58 8.55
C THR A 247 30.53 4.03 9.77
N ASN A 248 29.82 3.78 10.87
CA ASN A 248 30.42 3.30 12.12
C ASN A 248 31.03 1.90 11.98
N ILE A 249 30.36 0.97 11.27
CA ILE A 249 30.93 -0.36 10.97
C ILE A 249 32.13 -0.25 10.03
N GLY A 250 32.08 0.67 9.05
CA GLY A 250 33.19 0.91 8.14
C GLY A 250 34.44 1.41 8.85
N GLU A 251 34.27 2.40 9.74
CA GLU A 251 35.35 2.92 10.58
C GLU A 251 35.84 1.88 11.59
N GLY A 252 34.94 1.18 12.28
CA GLY A 252 35.29 0.11 13.20
C GLY A 252 36.07 -1.04 12.54
N ASN A 253 35.72 -1.45 11.32
CA ASN A 253 36.48 -2.47 10.59
C ASN A 253 37.88 -1.98 10.18
N LYS A 254 38.01 -0.69 9.86
CA LYS A 254 39.30 -0.04 9.59
C LYS A 254 40.17 0.02 10.85
N GLU A 255 39.57 0.27 12.00
CA GLU A 255 40.25 0.24 13.30
C GLU A 255 40.66 -1.17 13.72
N LEU A 256 39.82 -2.19 13.49
CA LEU A 256 40.17 -3.59 13.72
C LEU A 256 41.33 -4.03 12.81
N LYS A 257 41.34 -3.59 11.56
CA LYS A 257 42.47 -3.82 10.64
C LYS A 257 43.74 -3.11 11.12
N ARG A 258 43.62 -1.87 11.60
CA ARG A 258 44.75 -1.12 12.16
C ARG A 258 45.27 -1.72 13.48
N ALA A 259 44.39 -2.25 14.32
CA ALA A 259 44.73 -2.92 15.57
C ALA A 259 45.39 -4.30 15.33
N THR A 260 45.00 -5.01 14.28
CA THR A 260 45.66 -6.26 13.86
C THR A 260 47.01 -6.01 13.17
N GLU A 261 47.16 -4.88 12.47
CA GLU A 261 48.43 -4.46 11.86
C GLU A 261 49.43 -3.88 12.86
N GLN A 262 48.96 -3.30 13.98
CA GLN A 262 49.86 -2.91 15.07
C GLN A 262 50.49 -4.14 15.70
N ARG A 263 51.74 -4.44 15.31
CA ARG A 263 52.58 -5.40 16.02
C ARG A 263 52.58 -5.05 17.50
N SER A 264 52.26 -6.06 18.32
CA SER A 264 52.07 -5.91 19.75
C SER A 264 53.20 -5.10 20.38
N THR A 265 52.87 -3.95 20.97
CA THR A 265 53.81 -3.14 21.75
C THR A 265 54.48 -3.98 22.84
N ALA A 266 53.79 -5.00 23.36
CA ALA A 266 54.38 -5.96 24.29
C ALA A 266 55.49 -6.82 23.66
N GLN A 267 55.36 -7.21 22.38
CA GLN A 267 56.45 -7.91 21.67
C GLN A 267 57.65 -6.98 21.45
N ALA A 268 57.43 -5.71 21.13
CA ALA A 268 58.52 -4.74 20.98
C ALA A 268 59.29 -4.51 22.29
N VAL A 269 58.57 -4.40 23.43
CA VAL A 269 59.21 -4.24 24.75
C VAL A 269 59.93 -5.52 25.17
N PHE A 270 59.37 -6.71 24.91
CA PHE A 270 60.03 -7.99 25.21
C PHE A 270 61.33 -8.18 24.42
N TRP A 271 61.32 -7.92 23.11
CA TRP A 271 62.54 -8.03 22.30
C TRP A 271 63.55 -6.92 22.64
N GLY A 272 63.08 -5.73 23.03
CA GLY A 272 63.93 -4.65 23.53
C GLY A 272 64.66 -5.04 24.82
N THR A 273 63.96 -5.61 25.80
CA THR A 273 64.58 -6.04 27.07
C THR A 273 65.52 -7.21 26.86
N VAL A 274 65.15 -8.21 26.06
CA VAL A 274 66.04 -9.33 25.71
C VAL A 274 67.31 -8.81 25.05
N GLY A 275 67.20 -7.90 24.08
CA GLY A 275 68.33 -7.29 23.40
C GLY A 275 69.28 -6.55 24.35
N ILE A 276 68.74 -5.72 25.23
CA ILE A 276 69.51 -4.98 26.25
C ILE A 276 70.20 -5.95 27.22
N CYS A 277 69.50 -6.97 27.71
CA CYS A 277 70.08 -7.98 28.60
C CYS A 277 71.22 -8.76 27.91
N THR A 278 71.03 -9.20 26.66
CA THR A 278 72.11 -9.87 25.92
C THR A 278 73.30 -8.96 25.65
N TRP A 279 73.06 -7.67 25.38
CA TRP A 279 74.12 -6.69 25.18
C TRP A 279 74.97 -6.51 26.44
N LEU A 280 74.33 -6.40 27.61
CA LEU A 280 75.03 -6.25 28.89
C LEU A 280 75.90 -7.47 29.23
N VAL A 281 75.41 -8.69 28.98
CA VAL A 281 76.18 -9.92 29.21
C VAL A 281 77.40 -10.00 28.28
N VAL A 282 77.26 -9.61 27.01
CA VAL A 282 78.39 -9.59 26.06
C VAL A 282 79.41 -8.53 26.44
N TRP A 283 78.95 -7.36 26.89
CA TRP A 283 79.82 -6.28 27.32
C TRP A 283 80.65 -6.67 28.55
N ASP A 284 80.02 -7.29 29.55
CA ASP A 284 80.66 -7.85 30.76
C ASP A 284 81.66 -8.98 30.47
N LEU A 285 81.52 -9.66 29.32
CA LEU A 285 82.43 -10.73 28.90
C LEU A 285 83.68 -10.21 28.18
N ILE A 286 83.62 -9.00 27.61
CA ILE A 286 84.68 -8.43 26.77
C ILE A 286 85.54 -7.42 27.55
N PHE A 287 84.95 -6.72 28.52
CA PHE A 287 85.60 -5.70 29.35
C PHE A 287 85.64 -6.12 30.82
#